data_AF-A0A959JAK5-F1
#
_entry.id   AF-A0A959JAK5-F1
#
_cell.length_a   1.000
_cell.length_b   1.000
_cell.length_c   1.000
_cell.angle_alpha   90.00
_cell.angle_beta   90.00
_cell.angle_gamma   90.00
#
_symmetry.space_group_name_H-M   'P 1'
#
loop_
_entity.id
_entity.type
_entity.pdbx_description
1 polymer ?
#
loop_
_entity_poly.entity_id
_entity_poly.type
_entity_poly.pdbx_seq_one_letter_code
_entity_poly.pdbx_strand_id
1 'polypeptide(L)'
;MSKEDRPDIMNALTFFDPEIAERVLWLRDFAWDNCPGANELIYDNYNALAIGWSLTEKSGAVVCNIAIYRSNQNIQFGFFAGEELPDPENRLIGQGKQYRYLVVKDLDQFPQDYMRRLIAQARDILQNKMKDAGTTITGRTILKSVSANKRTIHRK
;
A
#
# COMPACT_ATOMS: atom_id res chain seq x y z
N MET A 1 13.63 2.19 -13.88
CA MET A 1 12.41 2.08 -13.05
C MET A 1 12.89 1.69 -11.68
N SER A 2 12.80 2.54 -10.65
CA SER A 2 13.41 2.21 -9.36
C SER A 2 12.54 1.23 -8.57
N LYS A 3 12.62 -0.05 -8.97
CA LYS A 3 12.38 -1.21 -8.11
C LYS A 3 13.57 -1.48 -7.17
N GLU A 4 14.44 -0.48 -6.98
CA GLU A 4 15.61 -0.67 -6.15
C GLU A 4 15.13 -0.73 -4.70
N ASP A 5 15.41 -1.85 -4.03
CA ASP A 5 15.08 -2.06 -2.63
C ASP A 5 15.86 -1.05 -1.80
N ARG A 6 15.24 0.10 -1.54
CA ARG A 6 15.89 1.12 -0.74
C ARG A 6 16.17 0.54 0.65
N PRO A 7 17.37 0.74 1.22
CA PRO A 7 17.72 0.24 2.55
C PRO A 7 16.66 0.55 3.60
N ASP A 8 15.96 1.68 3.47
CA ASP A 8 14.86 2.09 4.34
C ASP A 8 13.74 1.03 4.48
N ILE A 9 13.28 0.43 3.37
CA ILE A 9 12.19 -0.56 3.43
C ILE A 9 12.70 -1.88 4.00
N MET A 10 13.89 -2.31 3.59
CA MET A 10 14.50 -3.54 4.07
C MET A 10 14.76 -3.48 5.57
N ASN A 11 15.29 -2.36 6.06
CA ASN A 11 15.50 -2.11 7.49
C ASN A 11 14.17 -2.04 8.26
N ALA A 12 13.11 -1.48 7.69
CA ALA A 12 11.81 -1.49 8.34
C ALA A 12 11.22 -2.90 8.44
N LEU A 13 11.45 -3.74 7.42
CA LEU A 13 10.97 -5.12 7.36
C LEU A 13 11.71 -6.07 8.32
N THR A 14 12.96 -5.78 8.72
CA THR A 14 13.68 -6.63 9.70
C THR A 14 13.01 -6.68 11.08
N PHE A 15 12.12 -5.74 11.38
CA PHE A 15 11.36 -5.75 12.64
C PHE A 15 10.20 -6.75 12.61
N PHE A 16 9.75 -7.17 11.44
CA PHE A 16 8.64 -8.12 11.25
C PHE A 16 9.17 -9.54 11.09
N ASP A 17 8.28 -10.53 11.22
CA ASP A 17 8.66 -11.92 10.98
C ASP A 17 9.00 -12.14 9.48
N PRO A 18 9.95 -13.05 9.16
CA PRO A 18 10.44 -13.23 7.79
C PRO A 18 9.34 -13.52 6.76
N GLU A 19 8.35 -14.33 7.14
CA GLU A 19 7.22 -14.67 6.27
C GLU A 19 6.31 -13.45 5.99
N ILE A 20 6.23 -12.51 6.94
CA ILE A 20 5.51 -11.24 6.74
C ILE A 20 6.30 -10.35 5.79
N ALA A 21 7.61 -10.26 5.96
CA ALA A 21 8.48 -9.49 5.07
C ALA A 21 8.41 -10.01 3.62
N GLU A 22 8.49 -11.33 3.42
CA GLU A 22 8.37 -11.96 2.10
C GLU A 22 7.03 -11.63 1.44
N ARG A 23 5.92 -11.77 2.18
CA ARG A 23 4.58 -11.41 1.68
C ARG A 23 4.47 -9.95 1.30
N VAL A 24 5.06 -9.06 2.08
CA VAL A 24 5.05 -7.62 1.79
C VAL A 24 5.85 -7.31 0.53
N LEU A 25 7.02 -7.92 0.35
CA LEU A 25 7.85 -7.73 -0.85
C LEU A 25 7.12 -8.23 -2.10
N TRP A 26 6.46 -9.39 -2.02
CA TRP A 26 5.65 -9.89 -3.14
C TRP A 26 4.50 -8.94 -3.49
N LEU A 27 3.76 -8.45 -2.49
CA LEU A 27 2.67 -7.49 -2.69
C LEU A 27 3.18 -6.14 -3.23
N ARG A 28 4.38 -5.75 -2.81
CA ARG A 28 5.06 -4.54 -3.28
C ARG A 28 5.38 -4.65 -4.77
N ASP A 29 5.91 -5.77 -5.21
CA ASP A 29 6.16 -6.04 -6.64
C ASP A 29 4.86 -6.05 -7.44
N PHE A 30 3.83 -6.72 -6.92
CA PHE A 30 2.50 -6.71 -7.52
C PHE A 30 1.96 -5.28 -7.68
N ALA A 31 2.10 -4.42 -6.67
CA ALA A 31 1.62 -3.04 -6.75
C ALA A 31 2.44 -2.20 -7.75
N TRP A 32 3.77 -2.38 -7.81
CA TRP A 32 4.62 -1.72 -8.81
C TRP A 32 4.23 -2.06 -10.25
N ASP A 33 3.98 -3.34 -10.53
CA ASP A 33 3.60 -3.80 -11.87
C ASP A 33 2.24 -3.25 -12.30
N ASN A 34 1.33 -2.98 -11.34
CA ASN A 34 -0.02 -2.48 -11.61
C ASN A 34 -0.19 -0.97 -11.44
N CYS A 35 0.83 -0.26 -10.92
CA CYS A 35 0.82 1.20 -10.76
C CYS A 35 1.97 1.87 -11.52
N PRO A 36 2.06 1.74 -12.85
CA PRO A 36 3.15 2.32 -13.62
C PRO A 36 3.20 3.85 -13.45
N GLY A 37 4.41 4.36 -13.20
CA GLY A 37 4.69 5.77 -12.98
C GLY A 37 4.33 6.32 -11.60
N ALA A 38 3.70 5.53 -10.73
CA ALA A 38 3.42 5.96 -9.36
C ALA A 38 4.72 6.06 -8.52
N ASN A 39 4.68 6.89 -7.48
CA ASN A 39 5.70 6.93 -6.45
C ASN A 39 5.33 6.01 -5.31
N GLU A 40 6.30 5.29 -4.78
CA GLU A 40 6.17 4.53 -3.54
C GLU A 40 6.44 5.45 -2.35
N LEU A 41 5.42 5.66 -1.52
CA LEU A 41 5.47 6.50 -0.33
C LEU A 41 5.52 5.60 0.91
N ILE A 42 6.60 5.69 1.70
CA ILE A 42 6.82 4.86 2.88
C ILE A 42 6.59 5.70 4.15
N TYR A 43 5.75 5.17 5.04
CA TYR A 43 5.45 5.74 6.35
C TYR A 43 5.72 4.67 7.41
N ASP A 44 6.82 4.80 8.13
CA ASP A 44 7.16 3.90 9.23
C ASP A 44 6.63 4.49 10.55
N ASN A 45 5.33 4.30 10.77
CA ASN A 45 4.62 4.89 11.90
C ASN A 45 4.65 3.99 13.14
N TYR A 46 4.27 4.56 14.28
CA TYR A 46 4.23 3.86 15.57
C TYR A 46 3.46 2.53 15.53
N ASN A 47 2.27 2.49 14.91
CA ASN A 47 1.40 1.31 14.91
C ASN A 47 1.57 0.41 13.69
N ALA A 48 2.02 0.95 12.57
CA ALA A 48 2.08 0.22 11.31
C ALA A 48 3.16 0.79 10.39
N LEU A 49 3.75 -0.11 9.61
CA LEU A 49 4.48 0.26 8.40
C LEU A 49 3.47 0.36 7.27
N ALA A 50 3.35 1.53 6.64
CA ALA A 50 2.46 1.75 5.50
C ALA A 50 3.25 2.13 4.25
N ILE A 51 2.92 1.50 3.13
CA ILE A 51 3.58 1.68 1.84
C ILE A 51 2.47 1.96 0.82
N GLY A 52 2.47 3.12 0.18
CA GLY A 52 1.43 3.52 -0.77
C GLY A 52 1.96 3.91 -2.13
N TRP A 53 1.29 3.52 -3.21
CA TRP A 53 1.64 3.91 -4.57
C TRP A 53 0.77 5.08 -5.00
N SER A 54 1.40 6.25 -5.12
CA SER A 54 0.73 7.52 -5.38
C SER A 54 1.05 8.10 -6.74
N LEU A 55 0.05 8.70 -7.38
CA LEU A 55 0.24 9.43 -8.65
C LEU A 55 1.04 10.74 -8.47
N THR A 56 1.24 11.18 -7.22
CA THR A 56 2.07 12.35 -6.86
C THR A 56 2.89 12.05 -5.60
N GLU A 57 3.52 13.05 -5.00
CA GLU A 57 4.21 12.90 -3.71
C GLU A 57 3.29 13.01 -2.48
N LYS A 58 1.97 13.14 -2.71
CA LYS A 58 0.94 13.34 -1.68
C LYS A 58 0.18 12.05 -1.40
N SER A 59 -0.20 11.84 -0.13
CA SER A 59 -0.99 10.69 0.30
C SER A 59 -2.41 10.66 -0.28
N GLY A 60 -3.00 11.83 -0.57
CA GLY A 60 -4.34 11.92 -1.16
C GLY A 60 -4.47 11.38 -2.59
N ALA A 61 -3.34 11.08 -3.24
CA ALA A 61 -3.28 10.50 -4.59
C ALA A 61 -2.80 9.04 -4.61
N VAL A 62 -2.82 8.37 -3.45
CA VAL A 62 -2.45 6.96 -3.31
C VAL A 62 -3.54 6.09 -3.92
N VAL A 63 -3.19 5.36 -4.99
CA VAL A 63 -4.04 4.41 -5.70
C VAL A 63 -4.31 3.20 -4.83
N CYS A 64 -3.24 2.55 -4.38
CA CYS A 64 -3.30 1.40 -3.47
C CYS A 64 -2.19 1.48 -2.43
N ASN A 65 -2.33 0.72 -1.35
CA ASN A 65 -1.35 0.68 -0.27
C ASN A 65 -1.32 -0.69 0.43
N ILE A 66 -0.21 -0.95 1.10
CA ILE A 66 -0.05 -2.04 2.06
C ILE A 66 0.14 -1.42 3.43
N ALA A 67 -0.61 -1.90 4.42
CA ALA A 67 -0.42 -1.57 5.83
C ALA A 67 -0.09 -2.84 6.63
N ILE A 68 1.05 -2.85 7.31
CA ILE A 68 1.51 -3.93 8.17
C ILE A 68 1.44 -3.49 9.62
N TYR A 69 0.53 -4.06 10.38
CA TYR A 69 0.28 -3.66 11.76
C TYR A 69 1.25 -4.34 12.72
N ARG A 70 1.97 -3.56 13.53
CA ARG A 70 2.97 -4.06 14.48
C ARG A 70 2.37 -4.86 15.65
N SER A 71 1.09 -4.66 15.96
CA SER A 71 0.44 -5.32 17.10
C SER A 71 0.12 -6.80 16.87
N ASN A 72 -0.17 -7.17 15.62
CA ASN A 72 -0.65 -8.51 15.26
C ASN A 72 -0.09 -9.01 13.93
N GLN A 73 0.80 -8.24 13.31
CA GLN A 73 1.41 -8.52 12.01
C GLN A 73 0.38 -8.76 10.88
N ASN A 74 -0.81 -8.18 11.02
CA ASN A 74 -1.83 -8.24 9.97
C ASN A 74 -1.38 -7.36 8.79
N ILE A 75 -1.45 -7.92 7.58
CA ILE A 75 -1.20 -7.23 6.32
C ILE A 75 -2.54 -6.88 5.69
N GLN A 76 -2.76 -5.59 5.43
CA GLN A 76 -3.90 -5.11 4.68
C GLN A 76 -3.44 -4.55 3.35
N PHE A 77 -4.06 -4.98 2.24
CA PHE A 77 -3.92 -4.33 0.94
C PHE A 77 -5.17 -3.50 0.70
N GLY A 78 -5.05 -2.19 0.55
CA GLY A 78 -6.23 -1.32 0.49
C GLY A 78 -6.13 -0.13 -0.45
N PHE A 79 -7.25 0.58 -0.53
CA PHE A 79 -7.51 1.66 -1.46
C PHE A 79 -8.03 2.88 -0.70
N PHE A 80 -7.44 4.05 -0.93
CA PHE A 80 -7.95 5.30 -0.36
C PHE A 80 -9.22 5.77 -1.08
N ALA A 81 -9.42 5.48 -2.36
CA ALA A 81 -10.71 5.70 -3.03
C ALA A 81 -11.64 4.49 -2.88
N GLY A 82 -11.49 3.71 -1.80
CA GLY A 82 -12.09 2.40 -1.66
C GLY A 82 -13.63 2.40 -1.61
N GLU A 83 -14.25 3.41 -1.00
CA GLU A 83 -15.70 3.52 -0.94
C GLU A 83 -16.35 3.76 -2.32
N GLU A 84 -15.61 4.36 -3.26
CA GLU A 84 -16.05 4.63 -4.62
C GLU A 84 -15.79 3.44 -5.57
N LEU A 85 -15.10 2.40 -5.09
CA LEU A 85 -14.87 1.20 -5.88
C LEU A 85 -16.15 0.36 -5.97
N PRO A 86 -16.50 -0.17 -7.15
CA PRO A 86 -17.67 -1.02 -7.31
C PRO A 86 -17.65 -2.28 -6.44
N ASP A 87 -16.47 -2.86 -6.18
CA ASP A 87 -16.25 -4.09 -5.41
C ASP A 87 -17.33 -5.19 -5.65
N PRO A 88 -17.55 -5.65 -6.90
CA PRO A 88 -18.69 -6.51 -7.23
C PRO A 88 -18.63 -7.89 -6.55
N GLU A 89 -17.44 -8.35 -6.15
CA GLU A 89 -17.27 -9.60 -5.41
C GLU A 89 -17.39 -9.40 -3.88
N ASN A 90 -17.64 -8.17 -3.41
CA ASN A 90 -17.75 -7.79 -1.99
C ASN A 90 -16.58 -8.31 -1.13
N ARG A 91 -15.36 -8.21 -1.65
CA ARG A 91 -14.16 -8.72 -0.97
C ARG A 91 -13.51 -7.69 -0.08
N LEU A 92 -13.80 -6.40 -0.27
CA LEU A 92 -13.19 -5.36 0.52
C LEU A 92 -13.92 -5.15 1.84
N ILE A 93 -13.13 -4.94 2.88
CA ILE A 93 -13.54 -4.70 4.26
C ILE A 93 -13.40 -3.21 4.56
N GLY A 94 -14.27 -2.73 5.44
CA GLY A 94 -14.28 -1.37 5.94
C GLY A 94 -15.64 -0.72 5.73
N GLN A 95 -16.05 0.13 6.67
CA GLN A 95 -17.30 0.89 6.60
C GLN A 95 -17.07 2.41 6.63
N GLY A 96 -15.81 2.84 6.62
CA GLY A 96 -15.46 4.26 6.57
C GLY A 96 -15.87 4.92 5.25
N LYS A 97 -15.78 6.24 5.17
CA LYS A 97 -16.21 7.00 3.97
C LYS A 97 -15.17 7.04 2.84
N GLN A 98 -14.05 6.36 3.00
CA GLN A 98 -12.90 6.52 2.10
C GLN A 98 -12.16 5.21 1.93
N TYR A 99 -11.69 4.62 3.04
CA TYR A 99 -10.80 3.46 2.99
C TYR A 99 -11.55 2.12 2.91
N ARG A 100 -11.10 1.25 2.00
CA ARG A 100 -11.48 -0.17 1.91
C ARG A 100 -10.23 -1.02 1.71
N TYR A 101 -10.23 -2.25 2.22
CA TYR A 101 -9.05 -3.11 2.18
C TYR A 101 -9.38 -4.60 2.18
N LEU A 102 -8.46 -5.41 1.69
CA LEU A 102 -8.44 -6.86 1.82
C LEU A 102 -7.38 -7.24 2.86
N VAL A 103 -7.70 -8.17 3.78
CA VAL A 103 -6.68 -8.78 4.66
C VAL A 103 -5.94 -9.86 3.87
N VAL A 104 -4.62 -9.73 3.76
CA VAL A 104 -3.78 -10.69 3.05
C VAL A 104 -3.19 -11.69 4.04
N LYS A 105 -3.87 -12.83 4.20
CA LYS A 105 -3.40 -13.93 5.06
C LYS A 105 -2.46 -14.88 4.34
N ASP A 106 -2.67 -15.05 3.05
CA ASP A 106 -2.02 -16.05 2.20
C ASP A 106 -1.94 -15.49 0.78
N LEU A 107 -0.79 -15.66 0.12
CA LEU A 107 -0.59 -15.20 -1.25
C LEU A 107 -1.27 -16.11 -2.27
N ASP A 108 -1.43 -17.40 -1.97
CA ASP A 108 -2.09 -18.35 -2.87
C ASP A 108 -3.59 -18.04 -3.02
N GLN A 109 -4.16 -17.40 -2.00
CA GLN A 109 -5.56 -16.95 -1.97
C GLN A 109 -5.73 -15.49 -2.36
N PHE A 110 -4.63 -14.78 -2.65
CA PHE A 110 -4.70 -13.38 -3.04
C PHE A 110 -5.33 -13.25 -4.44
N PRO A 111 -6.48 -12.58 -4.59
CA PRO A 111 -7.25 -12.61 -5.83
C PRO A 111 -6.66 -11.63 -6.85
N GLN A 112 -5.54 -12.00 -7.47
CA GLN A 112 -4.72 -11.13 -8.31
C GLN A 112 -5.54 -10.37 -9.36
N ASP A 113 -6.28 -11.07 -10.23
CA ASP A 113 -7.04 -10.43 -11.31
C ASP A 113 -8.15 -9.50 -10.82
N TYR A 114 -8.73 -9.81 -9.66
CA TYR A 114 -9.67 -8.93 -9.00
C TYR A 114 -8.98 -7.64 -8.54
N MET A 115 -7.86 -7.77 -7.84
CA MET A 115 -7.10 -6.65 -7.32
C MET A 115 -6.52 -5.78 -8.45
N ARG A 116 -6.08 -6.36 -9.57
CA ARG A 116 -5.66 -5.62 -10.77
C ARG A 116 -6.77 -4.71 -11.29
N ARG A 117 -8.00 -5.24 -11.41
CA ARG A 117 -9.17 -4.47 -11.85
C ARG A 117 -9.49 -3.32 -10.88
N LEU A 118 -9.46 -3.58 -9.58
CA LEU A 118 -9.68 -2.55 -8.56
C LEU A 118 -8.60 -1.46 -8.56
N ILE A 119 -7.32 -1.82 -8.78
CA ILE A 119 -6.23 -0.86 -8.91
C ILE A 119 -6.45 0.06 -10.11
N ALA A 120 -6.82 -0.49 -11.27
CA ALA A 120 -7.12 0.30 -12.46
C ALA A 120 -8.28 1.28 -12.21
N GLN A 121 -9.38 0.81 -11.62
CA GLN A 121 -10.52 1.65 -11.27
C GLN A 121 -10.18 2.74 -10.25
N ALA A 122 -9.41 2.42 -9.21
CA ALA A 122 -8.95 3.40 -8.23
C ALA A 122 -8.09 4.49 -8.88
N ARG A 123 -7.23 4.11 -9.83
CA ARG A 123 -6.42 5.05 -10.60
C ARG A 123 -7.29 6.00 -11.42
N ASP A 124 -8.28 5.47 -12.14
CA ASP A 124 -9.20 6.28 -12.96
C ASP A 124 -9.98 7.29 -12.11
N ILE A 125 -10.50 6.85 -10.95
CA ILE A 125 -11.19 7.72 -10.00
C ILE A 125 -10.29 8.88 -9.55
N LEU A 126 -9.05 8.57 -9.15
CA LEU A 126 -8.10 9.58 -8.69
C LEU A 126 -7.69 10.53 -9.82
N GLN A 127 -7.40 10.03 -11.02
CA GLN A 127 -7.06 10.88 -12.17
C GLN A 127 -8.19 11.86 -12.51
N ASN A 128 -9.44 11.41 -12.47
CA ASN A 128 -10.59 12.27 -12.71
C ASN A 128 -10.76 13.38 -11.65
N LYS A 129 -10.33 13.13 -10.40
CA LYS A 129 -10.34 14.11 -9.31
C LYS A 129 -9.19 15.11 -9.39
N MET A 130 -8.07 14.73 -9.98
CA MET A 130 -6.82 15.52 -10.00
C MET A 130 -6.72 16.42 -11.23
N LYS A 131 -7.79 17.16 -11.57
CA LYS A 131 -7.84 18.04 -12.76
C LYS A 131 -6.76 19.13 -12.82
N ASP A 132 -6.05 19.40 -11.71
CA ASP A 132 -4.83 20.20 -11.67
C ASP A 132 -3.66 19.36 -11.11
N ALA A 133 -2.89 18.75 -11.99
CA ALA A 133 -1.77 17.89 -11.62
C ALA A 133 -0.62 18.75 -11.04
N GLY A 134 -0.54 18.83 -9.71
CA GLY A 134 0.67 19.26 -9.02
C GLY A 134 1.88 18.39 -9.40
N THR A 135 3.09 18.86 -9.06
CA THR A 135 4.39 18.30 -9.47
C THR A 135 4.39 16.77 -9.59
N THR A 136 4.46 16.29 -10.83
CA THR A 136 4.44 14.87 -11.19
C THR A 136 5.86 14.34 -11.13
N ILE A 137 6.37 14.16 -9.91
CA ILE A 137 7.51 13.26 -9.72
C ILE A 137 6.99 11.85 -9.98
N THR A 138 7.67 11.05 -10.79
CA THR A 138 7.19 9.72 -11.18
C THR A 138 8.23 8.65 -10.88
N GLY A 139 7.75 7.46 -10.48
CA GLY A 139 8.57 6.26 -10.33
C GLY A 139 9.65 6.32 -9.25
N ARG A 140 9.46 7.11 -8.19
CA ARG A 140 10.41 7.21 -7.06
C ARG A 140 9.92 6.46 -5.82
N THR A 141 10.85 5.96 -5.01
CA THR A 141 10.59 5.57 -3.62
C THR A 141 10.96 6.70 -2.67
N ILE A 142 10.01 7.11 -1.82
CA ILE A 142 10.10 8.28 -0.95
C ILE A 142 9.72 7.89 0.48
N LEU A 143 10.67 7.98 1.41
CA LEU A 143 10.40 7.88 2.85
C LEU A 143 9.79 9.21 3.33
N LYS A 144 8.53 9.17 3.74
CA LYS A 144 7.78 10.38 4.13
C LYS A 144 7.87 10.67 5.62
N SER A 145 7.90 9.63 6.46
CA SER A 145 7.96 9.76 7.90
C SER A 145 8.50 8.49 8.55
N VAL A 146 9.24 8.66 9.65
CA VAL A 146 9.65 7.60 10.57
C VAL A 146 9.35 8.07 11.99
N SER A 147 8.54 7.31 12.72
CA SER A 147 8.31 7.58 14.14
C SER A 147 9.56 7.27 14.97
N ALA A 148 9.93 8.18 15.88
CA ALA A 148 11.09 8.02 16.76
C ALA A 148 11.01 6.76 17.63
N ASN A 149 9.79 6.43 18.08
CA ASN A 149 9.48 5.18 18.76
C ASN A 149 8.45 4.40 17.95
N LYS A 150 8.51 3.08 18.01
CA LYS A 150 7.61 2.17 17.30
C LYS A 150 7.09 1.12 18.26
N ARG A 151 5.84 0.67 18.07
CA ARG A 151 5.26 -0.37 18.91
C ARG A 151 6.07 -1.65 18.77
N THR A 152 6.45 -2.23 19.91
CA THR A 152 7.13 -3.52 19.96
C THR A 152 6.23 -4.63 19.42
N ILE A 153 6.80 -5.50 18.59
CA ILE A 153 6.13 -6.69 18.09
C ILE A 153 6.28 -7.76 19.18
N HIS A 154 5.16 -8.15 19.79
CA HIS A 154 5.13 -9.27 20.72
C HIS A 154 5.09 -10.57 19.92
N ARG A 155 6.21 -11.26 19.84
CA ARG A 155 6.26 -12.64 19.32
C ARG A 155 5.50 -13.54 20.29
N LYS A 156 4.47 -14.23 19.78
CA LYS A 156 3.75 -15.26 20.54
C LYS A 156 4.50 -16.57 20.51
#